data_AF-A0A7R8ZUT0-F1
#
_entry.id   AF-A0A7R8ZUT0-F1
#
_cell.length_a   1.000
_cell.length_b   1.000
_cell.length_c   1.000
_cell.angle_alpha   90.00
_cell.angle_beta   90.00
_cell.angle_gamma   90.00
#
_symmetry.space_group_name_H-M   'P 1'
#
loop_
_entity.id
_entity.type
_entity.pdbx_description
1 polymer ?
#
loop_
_entity_poly.entity_id
_entity_poly.type
_entity_poly.pdbx_seq_one_letter_code
_entity_poly.pdbx_strand_id
1 'polypeptide(L)'
;MADAIYGMLNYPAISTTFIQYGKEEVMQLKWENVALEVHQPYRLKRYRFFDIGNDDHYFNEFENRKIMRKVAEKCYLPTNQLFLELIERYGSALKICYSISGTALDQFIAYAPDVLDSFKRLVDTGQVELLSETYSHSLSALVSPEEFKNQVLKHKLAMEEHFNYSPKAFRNTELIYSNQIGTMVKDLGYNLILTEGAKHVLGWKSPNYLYTNPQDRDLKLLLKNFKLSDDIAFRFSNQSWEAWPLTAEKFVSWLNQVPSEEPTVNLFMDYETFGEHQWKETGIFDFLRELPNRVFNDSNYRFATPSEVADGLESVDAIDVPYPISWADEERDLT
;
A
#
# COMPACT_ATOMS: atom_id res chain seq x y z
N MET A 1 -7.38 1.49 -15.52
CA MET A 1 -8.11 1.16 -16.79
C MET A 1 -7.81 -0.27 -17.23
N ALA A 2 -6.54 -0.65 -17.39
CA ALA A 2 -6.19 -2.02 -17.80
C ALA A 2 -6.57 -3.08 -16.76
N ASP A 3 -6.66 -2.69 -15.50
CA ASP A 3 -6.85 -3.53 -14.31
C ASP A 3 -8.33 -3.81 -14.11
N ALA A 4 -9.15 -2.79 -14.36
CA ALA A 4 -10.57 -2.96 -14.63
C ALA A 4 -10.81 -3.90 -15.82
N ILE A 5 -10.03 -3.84 -16.90
CA ILE A 5 -10.20 -4.71 -18.06
C ILE A 5 -9.67 -6.14 -17.83
N TYR A 6 -8.54 -6.32 -17.13
CA TYR A 6 -8.12 -7.62 -16.57
C TYR A 6 -9.26 -8.17 -15.69
N GLY A 7 -9.87 -7.33 -14.86
CA GLY A 7 -11.01 -7.67 -14.03
C GLY A 7 -12.22 -8.13 -14.84
N MET A 8 -12.63 -7.36 -15.86
CA MET A 8 -13.73 -7.71 -16.77
C MET A 8 -13.51 -9.02 -17.54
N LEU A 9 -12.24 -9.35 -17.85
CA LEU A 9 -11.87 -10.56 -18.59
C LEU A 9 -11.82 -11.81 -17.69
N ASN A 10 -11.53 -11.66 -16.39
CA ASN A 10 -11.38 -12.77 -15.45
C ASN A 10 -12.56 -12.96 -14.48
N TYR A 11 -13.35 -11.91 -14.21
CA TYR A 11 -14.46 -11.93 -13.25
C TYR A 11 -15.76 -11.39 -13.90
N PRO A 12 -16.73 -12.27 -14.23
CA PRO A 12 -17.94 -11.88 -14.95
C PRO A 12 -18.77 -10.76 -14.29
N ALA A 13 -18.74 -10.63 -12.96
CA ALA A 13 -19.47 -9.58 -12.25
C ALA A 13 -19.01 -8.16 -12.65
N ILE A 14 -17.70 -7.94 -12.76
CA ILE A 14 -17.11 -6.63 -13.13
C ILE A 14 -17.57 -6.19 -14.53
N SER A 15 -17.76 -7.14 -15.45
CA SER A 15 -18.19 -6.84 -16.83
C SER A 15 -19.54 -6.11 -16.89
N THR A 16 -20.45 -6.41 -15.95
CA THR A 16 -21.77 -5.76 -15.88
C THR A 16 -21.68 -4.37 -15.25
N THR A 17 -20.87 -4.22 -14.19
CA THR A 17 -20.59 -2.93 -13.55
C THR A 17 -19.94 -1.92 -14.49
N PHE A 18 -18.93 -2.33 -15.26
CA PHE A 18 -18.13 -1.40 -16.05
C PHE A 18 -18.91 -0.77 -17.21
N ILE A 19 -19.94 -1.46 -17.71
CA ILE A 19 -20.92 -0.95 -18.69
C ILE A 19 -21.72 0.24 -18.12
N GLN A 20 -21.91 0.31 -16.80
CA GLN A 20 -22.81 1.25 -16.14
C GLN A 20 -22.11 2.52 -15.63
N TYR A 21 -20.83 2.47 -15.25
CA TYR A 21 -20.11 3.59 -14.59
C TYR A 21 -18.70 3.90 -15.10
N GLY A 22 -18.07 3.03 -15.90
CA GLY A 22 -16.61 3.00 -16.15
C GLY A 22 -15.97 4.16 -16.93
N LYS A 23 -16.59 5.35 -17.00
CA LYS A 23 -16.05 6.54 -17.66
C LYS A 23 -15.68 7.68 -16.69
N GLU A 24 -16.32 7.77 -15.52
CA GLU A 24 -16.02 8.83 -14.55
C GLU A 24 -14.88 8.41 -13.60
N GLU A 25 -14.90 7.16 -13.08
CA GLU A 25 -13.80 6.55 -12.30
C GLU A 25 -12.42 6.71 -12.96
N VAL A 26 -12.35 6.50 -14.28
CA VAL A 26 -11.09 6.45 -15.04
C VAL A 26 -10.47 7.83 -15.24
N MET A 27 -11.23 8.92 -15.03
CA MET A 27 -10.80 10.29 -15.32
C MET A 27 -10.27 11.06 -14.09
N GLN A 28 -10.33 10.49 -12.88
CA GLN A 28 -9.97 11.18 -11.64
C GLN A 28 -8.73 10.64 -10.92
N LEU A 29 -8.32 9.38 -11.17
CA LEU A 29 -7.26 8.72 -10.40
C LEU A 29 -5.85 9.31 -10.65
N LYS A 30 -5.20 9.73 -9.56
CA LYS A 30 -3.76 10.02 -9.45
C LYS A 30 -3.25 9.30 -8.20
N TRP A 31 -2.23 8.47 -8.37
CA TRP A 31 -1.78 7.47 -7.39
C TRP A 31 -0.86 8.02 -6.28
N GLU A 32 -0.31 7.06 -5.52
CA GLU A 32 0.82 7.05 -4.58
C GLU A 32 0.45 6.95 -3.08
N ASN A 33 0.88 5.87 -2.36
CA ASN A 33 1.25 5.75 -0.91
C ASN A 33 1.44 4.26 -0.35
N VAL A 34 1.84 4.00 0.93
CA VAL A 34 2.14 2.64 1.56
C VAL A 34 0.86 1.76 1.72
N ALA A 35 0.84 0.46 2.02
CA ALA A 35 1.68 -0.41 2.86
C ALA A 35 2.80 -1.08 2.10
N LEU A 36 3.86 -0.31 1.82
CA LEU A 36 4.78 -0.48 0.69
C LEU A 36 3.99 -1.12 -0.45
N GLU A 37 3.04 -0.34 -0.98
CA GLU A 37 2.15 -0.83 -2.02
C GLU A 37 2.99 -1.21 -3.23
N VAL A 38 2.86 -2.47 -3.63
CA VAL A 38 3.47 -3.02 -4.82
C VAL A 38 2.34 -3.30 -5.80
N HIS A 39 1.93 -2.25 -6.52
CA HIS A 39 0.92 -2.35 -7.56
C HIS A 39 1.47 -1.89 -8.91
N GLN A 40 1.50 -2.83 -9.85
CA GLN A 40 1.72 -2.51 -11.25
C GLN A 40 0.47 -2.83 -12.06
N PRO A 41 -0.12 -1.83 -12.74
CA PRO A 41 -1.24 -2.08 -13.60
C PRO A 41 -0.78 -2.80 -14.87
N TYR A 42 -1.67 -3.55 -15.51
CA TYR A 42 -1.41 -4.05 -16.86
C TYR A 42 -1.44 -2.89 -17.87
N ARG A 43 -0.99 -3.14 -19.09
CA ARG A 43 -1.09 -2.22 -20.21
C ARG A 43 -1.70 -2.97 -21.39
N LEU A 44 -2.70 -2.35 -22.03
CA LEU A 44 -3.45 -2.95 -23.12
C LEU A 44 -2.82 -2.62 -24.48
N LYS A 45 -3.01 -3.48 -25.47
CA LYS A 45 -2.71 -3.12 -26.86
C LYS A 45 -3.78 -2.17 -27.40
N ARG A 46 -3.55 -1.58 -28.58
CA ARG A 46 -4.58 -0.80 -29.28
C ARG A 46 -5.68 -1.71 -29.80
N TYR A 47 -6.63 -2.03 -28.94
CA TYR A 47 -7.78 -2.88 -29.22
C TYR A 47 -8.93 -2.05 -29.83
N ARG A 48 -9.57 -2.55 -30.89
CA ARG A 48 -10.65 -1.86 -31.62
C ARG A 48 -11.91 -2.73 -31.61
N PHE A 49 -13.05 -2.13 -31.92
CA PHE A 49 -14.33 -2.84 -32.01
C PHE A 49 -14.31 -4.08 -32.93
N PHE A 50 -13.57 -4.03 -34.04
CA PHE A 50 -13.43 -5.15 -34.98
C PHE A 50 -12.52 -6.29 -34.48
N ASP A 51 -11.72 -6.05 -33.44
CA ASP A 51 -10.81 -7.05 -32.88
C ASP A 51 -11.54 -7.96 -31.88
N ILE A 52 -12.67 -7.48 -31.31
CA ILE A 52 -13.54 -8.23 -30.38
C ILE A 52 -13.99 -9.56 -31.01
N GLY A 53 -13.71 -10.67 -30.33
CA GLY A 53 -14.07 -12.02 -30.78
C GLY A 53 -13.24 -12.56 -31.95
N ASN A 54 -12.23 -11.82 -32.41
CA ASN A 54 -11.25 -12.25 -33.42
C ASN A 54 -9.83 -12.38 -32.85
N ASP A 55 -9.53 -11.72 -31.73
CA ASP A 55 -8.19 -11.67 -31.13
C ASP A 55 -8.29 -11.53 -29.59
N ASP A 56 -8.02 -12.60 -28.85
CA ASP A 56 -8.13 -12.62 -27.38
C ASP A 56 -6.90 -12.08 -26.62
N HIS A 57 -5.89 -11.52 -27.31
CA HIS A 57 -4.65 -11.05 -26.68
C HIS A 57 -4.74 -9.56 -26.29
N TYR A 58 -5.63 -9.21 -25.36
CA TYR A 58 -5.93 -7.81 -24.98
C TYR A 58 -4.72 -7.00 -24.48
N PHE A 59 -3.69 -7.65 -23.95
CA PHE A 59 -2.52 -7.03 -23.32
C PHE A 59 -1.39 -6.68 -24.30
N ASN A 60 -0.60 -5.66 -23.95
CA ASN A 60 0.63 -5.27 -24.64
C ASN A 60 1.85 -5.87 -23.92
N GLU A 61 2.09 -7.16 -24.17
CA GLU A 61 3.18 -7.95 -23.58
C GLU A 61 4.56 -7.27 -23.63
N PHE A 62 4.85 -6.55 -24.72
CA PHE A 62 6.12 -5.85 -24.87
C PHE A 62 6.25 -4.68 -23.89
N GLU A 63 5.25 -3.80 -23.82
CA GLU A 63 5.28 -2.66 -22.88
C GLU A 63 5.10 -3.12 -21.43
N ASN A 64 4.31 -4.15 -21.15
CA ASN A 64 4.21 -4.76 -19.82
C ASN A 64 5.58 -5.24 -19.32
N ARG A 65 6.24 -6.12 -20.10
CA ARG A 65 7.57 -6.64 -19.78
C ARG A 65 8.60 -5.51 -19.62
N LYS A 66 8.59 -4.54 -20.54
CA LYS A 66 9.52 -3.41 -20.57
C LYS A 66 9.35 -2.46 -19.37
N ILE A 67 8.11 -2.14 -18.98
CA ILE A 67 7.83 -1.30 -17.81
C ILE A 67 8.16 -2.07 -16.53
N MET A 68 7.72 -3.33 -16.40
CA MET A 68 8.02 -4.15 -15.22
C MET A 68 9.54 -4.32 -15.02
N ARG A 69 10.33 -4.58 -16.09
CA ARG A 69 11.81 -4.59 -15.98
C ARG A 69 12.39 -3.25 -15.53
N LYS A 70 11.92 -2.14 -16.09
CA LYS A 70 12.36 -0.79 -15.70
C LYS A 70 12.12 -0.52 -14.21
N VAL A 71 10.93 -0.84 -13.70
CA VAL A 71 10.60 -0.64 -12.27
C VAL A 71 11.36 -1.62 -11.38
N ALA A 72 11.51 -2.88 -11.79
CA ALA A 72 12.34 -3.87 -11.09
C ALA A 72 13.79 -3.40 -10.90
N GLU A 73 14.42 -2.91 -11.97
CA GLU A 73 15.84 -2.52 -11.99
C GLU A 73 16.12 -1.18 -11.27
N LYS A 74 15.12 -0.29 -11.18
CA LYS A 74 15.23 1.01 -10.49
C LYS A 74 14.77 0.99 -9.04
N CYS A 75 13.68 0.28 -8.76
CA CYS A 75 12.95 0.35 -7.51
C CYS A 75 13.02 -0.98 -6.76
N TYR A 76 12.36 -2.03 -7.24
CA TYR A 76 12.14 -3.22 -6.40
C TYR A 76 13.43 -3.94 -6.02
N LEU A 77 14.32 -4.24 -6.98
CA LEU A 77 15.55 -4.98 -6.70
C LEU A 77 16.54 -4.16 -5.83
N PRO A 78 16.80 -2.86 -6.11
CA PRO A 78 17.63 -2.04 -5.22
C PRO A 78 17.04 -1.86 -3.81
N THR A 79 15.72 -1.65 -3.70
CA THR A 79 15.08 -1.40 -2.40
C THR A 79 14.93 -2.68 -1.58
N ASN A 80 14.58 -3.81 -2.22
CA ASN A 80 14.53 -5.11 -1.54
C ASN A 80 15.92 -5.54 -1.03
N GLN A 81 16.97 -5.33 -1.83
CA GLN A 81 18.35 -5.64 -1.41
C GLN A 81 18.81 -4.71 -0.26
N LEU A 82 18.49 -3.42 -0.30
CA LEU A 82 18.76 -2.50 0.80
C LEU A 82 18.03 -2.91 2.09
N PHE A 83 16.75 -3.25 2.01
CA PHE A 83 16.00 -3.69 3.19
C PHE A 83 16.49 -5.03 3.75
N LEU A 84 16.95 -5.94 2.89
CA LEU A 84 17.58 -7.19 3.35
C LEU A 84 18.89 -6.91 4.11
N GLU A 85 19.77 -6.05 3.57
CA GLU A 85 21.00 -5.62 4.26
C GLU A 85 20.71 -4.95 5.62
N LEU A 86 19.62 -4.19 5.72
CA LEU A 86 19.19 -3.57 6.96
C LEU A 86 18.60 -4.60 7.95
N ILE A 87 17.83 -5.59 7.49
CA ILE A 87 17.34 -6.69 8.35
C ILE A 87 18.49 -7.59 8.81
N GLU A 88 19.46 -7.91 7.95
CA GLU A 88 20.68 -8.65 8.32
C GLU A 88 21.51 -7.88 9.37
N ARG A 89 21.53 -6.54 9.31
CA ARG A 89 22.25 -5.67 10.25
C ARG A 89 21.55 -5.47 11.60
N TYR A 90 20.23 -5.30 11.61
CA TYR A 90 19.45 -4.94 12.81
C TYR A 90 18.62 -6.09 13.40
N GLY A 91 18.53 -7.23 12.70
CA GLY A 91 17.73 -8.38 13.10
C GLY A 91 16.27 -8.01 13.35
N SER A 92 15.69 -8.57 14.40
CA SER A 92 14.28 -8.33 14.78
C SER A 92 13.98 -6.95 15.36
N ALA A 93 14.94 -6.01 15.39
CA ALA A 93 14.69 -4.62 15.75
C ALA A 93 14.12 -3.79 14.58
N LEU A 94 14.39 -4.20 13.33
CA LEU A 94 13.77 -3.64 12.13
C LEU A 94 12.61 -4.52 11.70
N LYS A 95 11.50 -3.88 11.31
CA LYS A 95 10.25 -4.51 10.86
C LYS A 95 9.73 -3.77 9.64
N ILE A 96 9.17 -4.50 8.68
CA ILE A 96 8.70 -3.96 7.40
C ILE A 96 7.31 -4.56 7.09
N CYS A 97 6.50 -3.84 6.33
CA CYS A 97 5.17 -4.29 5.91
C CYS A 97 4.97 -4.02 4.41
N TYR A 98 4.47 -5.02 3.67
CA TYR A 98 4.14 -4.92 2.24
C TYR A 98 2.68 -5.30 1.95
N SER A 99 2.12 -4.70 0.90
CA SER A 99 0.84 -5.02 0.27
C SER A 99 1.16 -5.24 -1.20
N ILE A 100 1.14 -6.50 -1.62
CA ILE A 100 1.53 -6.89 -2.97
C ILE A 100 0.29 -7.35 -3.70
N SER A 101 -0.22 -6.49 -4.58
CA SER A 101 -1.42 -6.78 -5.38
C SER A 101 -1.23 -8.04 -6.24
N GLY A 102 -2.31 -8.80 -6.46
CA GLY A 102 -2.26 -10.03 -7.25
C GLY A 102 -1.83 -9.78 -8.71
N THR A 103 -2.20 -8.63 -9.28
CA THR A 103 -1.72 -8.20 -10.60
C THR A 103 -0.23 -7.85 -10.63
N ALA A 104 0.37 -7.40 -9.52
CA ALA A 104 1.83 -7.27 -9.45
C ALA A 104 2.51 -8.65 -9.40
N LEU A 105 1.96 -9.62 -8.68
CA LEU A 105 2.45 -11.01 -8.66
C LEU A 105 2.42 -11.65 -10.06
N ASP A 106 1.29 -11.54 -10.77
CA ASP A 106 1.16 -12.03 -12.15
C ASP A 106 2.26 -11.44 -13.05
N GLN A 107 2.53 -10.13 -12.92
CA GLN A 107 3.59 -9.45 -13.67
C GLN A 107 5.01 -9.85 -13.22
N PHE A 108 5.25 -10.16 -11.94
CA PHE A 108 6.53 -10.71 -11.50
C PHE A 108 6.75 -12.10 -12.10
N ILE A 109 5.77 -12.99 -12.01
CA ILE A 109 5.84 -14.36 -12.56
C ILE A 109 6.11 -14.33 -14.07
N ALA A 110 5.45 -13.43 -14.83
CA ALA A 110 5.60 -13.33 -16.28
C ALA A 110 6.86 -12.58 -16.75
N TYR A 111 7.32 -11.57 -16.00
CA TYR A 111 8.29 -10.57 -16.48
C TYR A 111 9.51 -10.31 -15.58
N ALA A 112 9.42 -10.60 -14.28
CA ALA A 112 10.48 -10.31 -13.30
C ALA A 112 10.46 -11.30 -12.10
N PRO A 113 10.75 -12.59 -12.31
CA PRO A 113 10.74 -13.60 -11.25
C PRO A 113 11.84 -13.35 -10.20
N ASP A 114 12.92 -12.68 -10.58
CA ASP A 114 13.95 -12.12 -9.70
C ASP A 114 13.39 -11.16 -8.66
N VAL A 115 12.35 -10.38 -9.00
CA VAL A 115 11.65 -9.53 -8.04
C VAL A 115 10.86 -10.37 -7.04
N LEU A 116 10.06 -11.34 -7.51
CA LEU A 116 9.30 -12.23 -6.63
C LEU A 116 10.24 -12.98 -5.66
N ASP A 117 11.36 -13.51 -6.14
CA ASP A 117 12.33 -14.22 -5.30
C ASP A 117 13.07 -13.29 -4.34
N SER A 118 13.26 -12.01 -4.68
CA SER A 118 13.76 -11.00 -3.72
C SER A 118 12.74 -10.66 -2.62
N PHE A 119 11.44 -10.66 -2.91
CA PHE A 119 10.41 -10.53 -1.88
C PHE A 119 10.31 -11.78 -0.99
N LYS A 120 10.43 -13.00 -1.55
CA LYS A 120 10.52 -14.23 -0.75
C LYS A 120 11.68 -14.16 0.24
N ARG A 121 12.90 -13.81 -0.22
CA ARG A 121 14.08 -13.63 0.63
C ARG A 121 13.85 -12.65 1.79
N LEU A 122 13.03 -11.61 1.61
CA LEU A 122 12.65 -10.69 2.67
C LEU A 122 11.65 -11.32 3.65
N VAL A 123 10.62 -12.01 3.16
CA VAL A 123 9.62 -12.72 4.00
C VAL A 123 10.28 -13.84 4.82
N ASP A 124 11.21 -14.58 4.22
CA ASP A 124 11.98 -15.66 4.87
C ASP A 124 12.81 -15.20 6.09
N THR A 125 13.07 -13.88 6.23
CA THR A 125 13.72 -13.32 7.44
C THR A 125 12.83 -13.37 8.69
N GLY A 126 11.51 -13.53 8.52
CA GLY A 126 10.51 -13.40 9.58
C GLY A 126 10.33 -11.98 10.13
N GLN A 127 10.92 -10.95 9.53
CA GLN A 127 10.80 -9.55 9.96
C GLN A 127 9.86 -8.71 9.09
N VAL A 128 9.09 -9.38 8.23
CA VAL A 128 8.19 -8.78 7.26
C VAL A 128 6.76 -9.27 7.48
N GLU A 129 5.81 -8.34 7.52
CA GLU A 129 4.38 -8.64 7.39
C GLU A 129 3.91 -8.43 5.95
N LEU A 130 3.13 -9.38 5.42
CA LEU A 130 2.36 -9.21 4.19
C LEU A 130 0.90 -8.95 4.57
N LEU A 131 0.29 -7.96 3.93
CA LEU A 131 -1.14 -7.64 4.06
C LEU A 131 -1.96 -8.38 3.01
N SER A 132 -3.26 -8.56 3.30
CA SER A 132 -4.24 -8.88 2.27
C SER A 132 -4.89 -7.62 1.70
N GLU A 133 -5.18 -7.67 0.41
CA GLU A 133 -5.87 -6.63 -0.36
C GLU A 133 -6.79 -7.30 -1.41
N THR A 134 -7.25 -6.54 -2.42
CA THR A 134 -7.99 -7.12 -3.56
C THR A 134 -7.03 -7.59 -4.65
N TYR A 135 -7.24 -8.78 -5.22
CA TYR A 135 -6.31 -9.36 -6.21
C TYR A 135 -5.98 -8.43 -7.38
N SER A 136 -6.96 -7.70 -7.90
CA SER A 136 -6.79 -6.82 -9.06
C SER A 136 -6.71 -5.33 -8.71
N HIS A 137 -6.38 -5.00 -7.45
CA HIS A 137 -6.33 -3.64 -6.90
C HIS A 137 -7.56 -2.81 -7.32
N SER A 138 -8.75 -3.34 -7.04
CA SER A 138 -10.02 -2.87 -7.59
C SER A 138 -10.93 -2.22 -6.55
N LEU A 139 -11.75 -1.28 -7.03
CA LEU A 139 -12.81 -0.61 -6.26
C LEU A 139 -14.02 -1.53 -5.95
N SER A 140 -13.86 -2.86 -6.01
CA SER A 140 -14.91 -3.85 -5.78
C SER A 140 -15.65 -3.66 -4.44
N ALA A 141 -14.92 -3.24 -3.40
CA ALA A 141 -15.47 -2.89 -2.08
C ALA A 141 -16.58 -1.82 -2.11
N LEU A 142 -16.60 -0.95 -3.12
CA LEU A 142 -17.61 0.11 -3.28
C LEU A 142 -18.88 -0.34 -4.00
N VAL A 143 -18.85 -1.48 -4.70
CA VAL A 143 -19.89 -1.85 -5.69
C VAL A 143 -20.48 -3.25 -5.47
N SER A 144 -19.66 -4.24 -5.15
CA SER A 144 -20.09 -5.63 -5.03
C SER A 144 -19.36 -6.37 -3.90
N PRO A 145 -20.03 -6.59 -2.75
CA PRO A 145 -19.49 -7.38 -1.64
C PRO A 145 -19.07 -8.80 -2.03
N GLU A 146 -19.76 -9.41 -3.01
CA GLU A 146 -19.43 -10.74 -3.52
C GLU A 146 -18.12 -10.73 -4.33
N GLU A 147 -17.95 -9.75 -5.23
CA GLU A 147 -16.73 -9.59 -6.02
C GLU A 147 -15.53 -9.19 -5.14
N PHE A 148 -15.75 -8.31 -4.17
CA PHE A 148 -14.75 -7.95 -3.16
C PHE A 148 -14.28 -9.19 -2.39
N LYS A 149 -15.22 -9.99 -1.87
CA LYS A 149 -14.92 -11.28 -1.21
C LYS A 149 -14.15 -12.24 -2.12
N ASN A 150 -14.55 -12.39 -3.38
CA ASN A 150 -13.87 -13.26 -4.33
C ASN A 150 -12.42 -12.81 -4.58
N GLN A 151 -12.17 -11.51 -4.75
CA GLN A 151 -10.82 -10.98 -4.95
C GLN A 151 -9.94 -11.05 -3.70
N VAL A 152 -10.48 -10.84 -2.50
CA VAL A 152 -9.71 -10.99 -1.24
C VAL A 152 -9.36 -12.46 -0.99
N LEU A 153 -10.28 -13.38 -1.24
CA LEU A 153 -10.00 -14.82 -1.12
C LEU A 153 -8.96 -15.29 -2.17
N LYS A 154 -9.04 -14.81 -3.41
CA LYS A 154 -8.02 -15.11 -4.44
C LYS A 154 -6.66 -14.50 -4.06
N HIS A 155 -6.64 -13.29 -3.50
CA HIS A 155 -5.40 -12.63 -3.04
C HIS A 155 -4.72 -13.44 -1.95
N LYS A 156 -5.49 -13.84 -0.92
CA LYS A 156 -4.99 -14.69 0.16
C LYS A 156 -4.41 -16.01 -0.35
N LEU A 157 -5.06 -16.68 -1.30
CA LEU A 157 -4.53 -17.92 -1.89
C LEU A 157 -3.19 -17.70 -2.61
N ALA A 158 -2.98 -16.57 -3.29
CA ALA A 158 -1.71 -16.24 -3.92
C ALA A 158 -0.60 -15.88 -2.92
N MET A 159 -0.95 -15.29 -1.75
CA MET A 159 0.00 -15.10 -0.64
C MET A 159 0.45 -16.46 -0.07
N GLU A 160 -0.50 -17.39 0.11
CA GLU A 160 -0.22 -18.75 0.58
C GLU A 160 0.61 -19.55 -0.45
N GLU A 161 0.30 -19.46 -1.75
CA GLU A 161 1.02 -20.16 -2.82
C GLU A 161 2.45 -19.64 -3.03
N HIS A 162 2.65 -18.32 -3.04
CA HIS A 162 3.93 -17.74 -3.48
C HIS A 162 4.88 -17.36 -2.33
N PHE A 163 4.36 -17.18 -1.10
CA PHE A 163 5.15 -16.83 0.09
C PHE A 163 4.95 -17.79 1.28
N ASN A 164 4.11 -18.83 1.16
CA ASN A 164 3.72 -19.70 2.28
C ASN A 164 3.19 -18.89 3.49
N TYR A 165 2.47 -17.80 3.21
CA TYR A 165 2.09 -16.77 4.18
C TYR A 165 0.58 -16.49 4.13
N SER A 166 -0.09 -16.53 5.28
CA SER A 166 -1.49 -16.08 5.43
C SER A 166 -1.50 -14.71 6.14
N PRO A 167 -1.82 -13.60 5.46
CA PRO A 167 -1.99 -12.30 6.08
C PRO A 167 -3.00 -12.30 7.24
N LYS A 168 -2.74 -11.42 8.21
CA LYS A 168 -3.58 -11.19 9.40
C LYS A 168 -4.28 -9.83 9.40
N ALA A 169 -3.66 -8.87 8.72
CA ALA A 169 -4.10 -7.50 8.60
C ALA A 169 -4.48 -7.19 7.14
N PHE A 170 -5.44 -6.29 6.97
CA PHE A 170 -6.02 -5.94 5.69
C PHE A 170 -5.70 -4.51 5.28
N ARG A 171 -5.44 -4.28 3.99
CA ARG A 171 -5.36 -2.96 3.37
C ARG A 171 -6.27 -2.96 2.16
N ASN A 172 -7.27 -2.08 2.14
CA ASN A 172 -8.10 -1.93 0.95
C ASN A 172 -7.38 -1.07 -0.10
N THR A 173 -7.80 -1.24 -1.36
CA THR A 173 -7.37 -0.41 -2.50
C THR A 173 -7.51 1.08 -2.19
N GLU A 174 -6.48 1.88 -2.50
CA GLU A 174 -6.42 3.33 -2.21
C GLU A 174 -6.67 3.71 -0.72
N LEU A 175 -6.39 2.78 0.21
CA LEU A 175 -6.78 2.86 1.63
C LEU A 175 -8.28 3.08 1.88
N ILE A 176 -9.14 2.72 0.92
CA ILE A 176 -10.57 3.08 0.94
C ILE A 176 -11.30 2.40 2.09
N TYR A 177 -11.97 3.20 2.93
CA TYR A 177 -12.66 2.72 4.11
C TYR A 177 -14.01 3.38 4.34
N SER A 178 -14.95 2.58 4.84
CA SER A 178 -16.16 3.00 5.54
C SER A 178 -16.47 1.95 6.61
N ASN A 179 -17.37 2.25 7.54
CA ASN A 179 -17.82 1.29 8.56
C ASN A 179 -18.26 -0.05 7.93
N GLN A 180 -18.98 0.03 6.80
CA GLN A 180 -19.47 -1.12 6.04
C GLN A 180 -18.33 -1.93 5.39
N ILE A 181 -17.29 -1.26 4.85
CA ILE A 181 -16.10 -1.96 4.36
C ILE A 181 -15.38 -2.66 5.52
N GLY A 182 -15.32 -2.02 6.69
CA GLY A 182 -14.87 -2.65 7.92
C GLY A 182 -15.64 -3.93 8.23
N THR A 183 -16.97 -3.89 8.25
CA THR A 183 -17.82 -5.09 8.45
C THR A 183 -17.50 -6.20 7.45
N MET A 184 -17.39 -5.88 6.15
CA MET A 184 -17.05 -6.88 5.12
C MET A 184 -15.66 -7.50 5.33
N VAL A 185 -14.68 -6.71 5.77
CA VAL A 185 -13.33 -7.19 6.08
C VAL A 185 -13.30 -8.05 7.36
N LYS A 186 -14.14 -7.72 8.34
CA LYS A 186 -14.35 -8.53 9.55
C LYS A 186 -15.02 -9.87 9.24
N ASP A 187 -16.04 -9.88 8.37
CA ASP A 187 -16.70 -11.10 7.85
C ASP A 187 -15.76 -12.02 7.06
N LEU A 188 -14.66 -11.47 6.54
CA LEU A 188 -13.57 -12.22 5.88
C LEU A 188 -12.51 -12.75 6.86
N GLY A 189 -12.63 -12.46 8.16
CA GLY A 189 -11.80 -13.00 9.24
C GLY A 189 -10.62 -12.10 9.66
N TYR A 190 -10.54 -10.86 9.18
CA TYR A 190 -9.48 -9.93 9.57
C TYR A 190 -9.89 -9.10 10.80
N ASN A 191 -8.97 -8.93 11.75
CA ASN A 191 -9.19 -8.16 12.98
C ASN A 191 -8.48 -6.79 12.97
N LEU A 192 -7.75 -6.48 11.91
CA LEU A 192 -7.04 -5.22 11.71
C LEU A 192 -7.20 -4.75 10.26
N ILE A 193 -7.58 -3.48 10.08
CA ILE A 193 -7.61 -2.80 8.79
C ILE A 193 -6.80 -1.49 8.82
N LEU A 194 -6.11 -1.20 7.73
CA LEU A 194 -5.34 0.02 7.51
C LEU A 194 -6.10 0.97 6.56
N THR A 195 -6.17 2.25 6.92
CA THR A 195 -6.97 3.28 6.22
C THR A 195 -6.31 4.66 6.30
N GLU A 196 -6.76 5.63 5.51
CA GLU A 196 -6.30 7.03 5.59
C GLU A 196 -6.71 7.68 6.93
N GLY A 197 -5.82 8.50 7.49
CA GLY A 197 -6.07 9.37 8.64
C GLY A 197 -6.66 10.72 8.25
N ALA A 198 -7.75 10.69 7.49
CA ALA A 198 -8.31 11.89 6.83
C ALA A 198 -8.77 12.95 7.85
N LYS A 199 -8.35 14.21 7.66
CA LYS A 199 -8.60 15.32 8.60
C LYS A 199 -10.09 15.51 8.87
N HIS A 200 -10.92 15.37 7.85
CA HIS A 200 -12.37 15.60 7.94
C HIS A 200 -13.11 14.49 8.71
N VAL A 201 -12.50 13.31 8.88
CA VAL A 201 -12.99 12.21 9.73
C VAL A 201 -12.44 12.30 11.15
N LEU A 202 -11.15 12.64 11.30
CA LEU A 202 -10.51 12.75 12.61
C LEU A 202 -10.94 14.00 13.39
N GLY A 203 -11.14 15.13 12.72
CA GLY A 203 -11.47 16.42 13.33
C GLY A 203 -10.34 16.95 14.22
N TRP A 204 -10.36 16.58 15.50
CA TRP A 204 -9.34 16.91 16.50
C TRP A 204 -8.51 15.68 16.95
N LYS A 205 -8.87 14.47 16.51
CA LYS A 205 -8.13 13.23 16.77
C LYS A 205 -6.83 13.19 15.94
N SER A 206 -5.84 12.42 16.37
CA SER A 206 -4.58 12.21 15.63
C SER A 206 -4.56 10.85 14.91
N PRO A 207 -3.93 10.72 13.72
CA PRO A 207 -3.74 9.42 13.07
C PRO A 207 -2.83 8.46 13.85
N ASN A 208 -2.11 8.96 14.86
CA ASN A 208 -1.05 8.26 15.57
C ASN A 208 -1.53 7.33 16.71
N TYR A 209 -2.80 6.94 16.69
CA TYR A 209 -3.42 6.05 17.68
C TYR A 209 -3.99 4.78 17.03
N LEU A 210 -4.22 3.76 17.86
CA LEU A 210 -5.04 2.60 17.51
C LEU A 210 -6.52 2.93 17.76
N TYR A 211 -7.37 2.64 16.78
CA TYR A 211 -8.82 2.88 16.82
C TYR A 211 -9.63 1.60 16.60
N THR A 212 -10.96 1.69 16.70
CA THR A 212 -11.91 0.61 16.40
C THR A 212 -13.00 1.03 15.43
N ASN A 213 -13.64 0.06 14.78
CA ASN A 213 -14.89 0.28 14.06
C ASN A 213 -16.04 0.50 15.07
N PRO A 214 -17.00 1.42 14.83
CA PRO A 214 -18.05 1.75 15.79
C PRO A 214 -19.12 0.65 15.93
N GLN A 215 -19.22 -0.24 14.96
CA GLN A 215 -20.16 -1.36 14.90
C GLN A 215 -19.53 -2.67 15.43
N ASP A 216 -18.22 -2.85 15.26
CA ASP A 216 -17.45 -3.99 15.78
C ASP A 216 -16.14 -3.53 16.42
N ARG A 217 -16.02 -3.67 17.75
CA ARG A 217 -14.84 -3.26 18.52
C ARG A 217 -13.68 -4.25 18.45
N ASP A 218 -13.90 -5.46 17.94
CA ASP A 218 -12.84 -6.44 17.68
C ASP A 218 -12.25 -6.24 16.27
N LEU A 219 -12.70 -5.22 15.51
CA LEU A 219 -12.01 -4.72 14.31
C LEU A 219 -11.22 -3.45 14.67
N LYS A 220 -9.89 -3.60 14.73
CA LYS A 220 -8.93 -2.52 14.97
C LYS A 220 -8.61 -1.76 13.68
N LEU A 221 -8.37 -0.46 13.81
CA LEU A 221 -8.01 0.47 12.75
C LEU A 221 -6.64 1.08 13.05
N LEU A 222 -5.73 1.05 12.07
CA LEU A 222 -4.51 1.86 12.04
C LEU A 222 -4.59 2.87 10.90
N LEU A 223 -4.21 4.12 11.17
CA LEU A 223 -4.41 5.24 10.26
C LEU A 223 -3.09 5.75 9.70
N LYS A 224 -3.05 6.07 8.41
CA LYS A 224 -1.92 6.75 7.78
C LYS A 224 -1.68 8.13 8.42
N ASN A 225 -0.44 8.39 8.82
CA ASN A 225 0.00 9.76 9.11
C ASN A 225 0.29 10.46 7.77
N PHE A 226 -0.74 11.00 7.11
CA PHE A 226 -0.62 11.53 5.74
C PHE A 226 0.55 12.51 5.61
N LYS A 227 0.74 13.44 6.54
CA LYS A 227 1.78 14.47 6.46
C LYS A 227 3.19 13.87 6.36
N LEU A 228 3.60 13.07 7.35
CA LEU A 228 4.95 12.50 7.39
C LEU A 228 5.20 11.49 6.26
N SER A 229 4.12 10.96 5.70
CA SER A 229 4.15 10.03 4.57
C SER A 229 4.40 10.76 3.25
N ASP A 230 3.54 11.74 2.96
CA ASP A 230 3.55 12.57 1.76
C ASP A 230 4.82 13.45 1.69
N ASP A 231 5.38 13.81 2.84
CA ASP A 231 6.68 14.49 2.98
C ASP A 231 7.86 13.65 2.43
N ILE A 232 7.77 12.32 2.47
CA ILE A 232 8.74 11.40 1.84
C ILE A 232 8.30 11.01 0.42
N ALA A 233 7.02 10.69 0.21
CA ALA A 233 6.50 10.26 -1.08
C ALA A 233 6.67 11.34 -2.17
N PHE A 234 6.19 12.55 -1.90
CA PHE A 234 6.13 13.64 -2.88
C PHE A 234 7.20 14.72 -2.63
N ARG A 235 7.35 15.18 -1.38
CA ARG A 235 8.14 16.41 -1.10
C ARG A 235 9.66 16.19 -0.97
N PHE A 236 10.13 14.95 -0.88
CA PHE A 236 11.54 14.61 -0.59
C PHE A 236 12.57 15.30 -1.51
N SER A 237 12.31 15.35 -2.82
CA SER A 237 13.19 16.02 -3.81
C SER A 237 12.78 17.47 -4.14
N ASN A 238 11.73 18.01 -3.53
CA ASN A 238 11.20 19.33 -3.85
C ASN A 238 12.08 20.45 -3.25
N GLN A 239 12.99 20.99 -4.05
CA GLN A 239 13.92 22.05 -3.63
C GLN A 239 13.27 23.40 -3.29
N SER A 240 11.98 23.63 -3.60
CA SER A 240 11.25 24.83 -3.17
C SER A 240 10.41 24.64 -1.91
N TRP A 241 10.38 23.43 -1.34
CA TRP A 241 9.75 23.17 -0.04
C TRP A 241 10.66 23.65 1.09
N GLU A 242 10.13 24.43 2.03
CA GLU A 242 10.90 25.05 3.13
C GLU A 242 11.72 24.04 3.95
N ALA A 243 11.23 22.81 4.09
CA ALA A 243 11.90 21.77 4.85
C ALA A 243 12.95 20.96 4.04
N TRP A 244 13.17 21.25 2.76
CA TRP A 244 14.19 20.58 1.95
C TRP A 244 15.63 20.94 2.41
N PRO A 245 16.63 20.04 2.29
CA PRO A 245 16.53 18.61 2.00
C PRO A 245 16.01 17.82 3.21
N LEU A 246 15.24 16.75 2.95
CA LEU A 246 14.79 15.84 4.00
C LEU A 246 15.87 14.81 4.32
N THR A 247 16.46 14.90 5.52
CA THR A 247 17.46 13.93 6.01
C THR A 247 16.86 13.04 7.10
N ALA A 248 17.51 11.91 7.39
CA ALA A 248 17.06 10.99 8.44
C ALA A 248 17.04 11.68 9.83
N GLU A 249 18.03 12.52 10.12
CA GLU A 249 18.10 13.35 11.33
C GLU A 249 16.90 14.30 11.42
N LYS A 250 16.60 15.01 10.32
CA LYS A 250 15.47 15.96 10.24
C LYS A 250 14.14 15.23 10.44
N PHE A 251 13.95 14.10 9.79
CA PHE A 251 12.73 13.30 9.91
C PHE A 251 12.54 12.74 11.33
N VAL A 252 13.57 12.17 11.94
CA VAL A 252 13.51 11.69 13.34
C VAL A 252 13.31 12.85 14.33
N SER A 253 13.84 14.04 14.04
CA SER A 253 13.53 15.24 14.84
C SER A 253 12.04 15.62 14.81
N TRP A 254 11.29 15.23 13.76
CA TRP A 254 9.84 15.41 13.68
C TRP A 254 9.07 14.29 14.37
N LEU A 255 9.55 13.03 14.29
CA LEU A 255 9.01 11.93 15.09
C LEU A 255 9.09 12.26 16.60
N ASN A 256 10.21 12.84 17.04
CA ASN A 256 10.41 13.32 18.42
C ASN A 256 9.56 14.55 18.81
N GLN A 257 8.80 15.14 17.89
CA GLN A 257 7.83 16.21 18.16
C GLN A 257 6.38 15.71 18.22
N VAL A 258 6.13 14.44 17.89
CA VAL A 258 4.84 13.79 18.13
C VAL A 258 4.64 13.65 19.65
N PRO A 259 3.46 14.00 20.21
CA PRO A 259 3.22 13.88 21.65
C PRO A 259 3.39 12.44 22.15
N SER A 260 3.96 12.27 23.34
CA SER A 260 4.28 10.93 23.88
C SER A 260 3.05 10.06 24.19
N GLU A 261 1.89 10.68 24.30
CA GLU A 261 0.58 10.03 24.42
C GLU A 261 0.09 9.42 23.09
N GLU A 262 0.68 9.79 21.94
CA GLU A 262 0.38 9.26 20.62
C GLU A 262 1.34 8.10 20.28
N PRO A 263 0.93 6.81 20.46
CA PRO A 263 1.88 5.71 20.61
C PRO A 263 2.47 5.13 19.32
N THR A 264 1.98 5.52 18.13
CA THR A 264 2.45 4.97 16.86
C THR A 264 2.49 6.01 15.75
N VAL A 265 3.48 5.96 14.86
CA VAL A 265 3.51 6.79 13.64
C VAL A 265 3.49 5.86 12.44
N ASN A 266 2.31 5.66 11.87
CA ASN A 266 2.11 4.71 10.78
C ASN A 266 2.43 5.41 9.44
N LEU A 267 3.51 4.98 8.75
CA LEU A 267 4.11 5.71 7.62
C LEU A 267 3.74 5.15 6.23
N PHE A 268 2.94 5.95 5.53
CA PHE A 268 2.26 5.95 4.22
C PHE A 268 2.96 6.23 2.85
N MET A 269 4.20 5.92 2.44
CA MET A 269 4.70 6.21 1.05
C MET A 269 4.69 5.03 0.01
N ASP A 270 4.43 5.28 -1.29
CA ASP A 270 4.27 4.26 -2.38
C ASP A 270 5.54 3.40 -2.55
N TYR A 271 5.51 2.11 -2.93
CA TYR A 271 6.81 1.40 -3.01
C TYR A 271 7.71 1.94 -4.12
N GLU A 272 7.10 2.32 -5.24
CA GLU A 272 7.66 3.06 -6.36
C GLU A 272 8.25 4.43 -5.98
N THR A 273 7.93 4.98 -4.78
CA THR A 273 8.65 6.12 -4.16
C THR A 273 10.15 5.89 -4.24
N PHE A 274 10.59 4.67 -3.92
CA PHE A 274 12.00 4.31 -3.79
C PHE A 274 12.59 3.91 -5.14
N GLY A 275 12.95 4.90 -5.96
CA GLY A 275 13.75 4.73 -7.19
C GLY A 275 13.05 5.08 -8.50
N GLU A 276 11.72 5.13 -8.54
CA GLU A 276 10.95 5.50 -9.75
C GLU A 276 10.29 6.88 -9.63
N HIS A 277 9.72 7.24 -8.47
CA HIS A 277 9.22 8.59 -8.19
C HIS A 277 10.32 9.47 -7.59
N GLN A 278 10.90 9.08 -6.45
CA GLN A 278 12.14 9.67 -5.95
C GLN A 278 13.33 8.87 -6.52
N TRP A 279 14.05 9.45 -7.48
CA TRP A 279 15.17 8.74 -8.14
C TRP A 279 16.37 8.60 -7.22
N LYS A 280 17.28 7.68 -7.53
CA LYS A 280 18.48 7.41 -6.72
C LYS A 280 19.32 8.67 -6.47
N GLU A 281 19.41 9.54 -7.47
CA GLU A 281 20.17 10.80 -7.47
C GLU A 281 19.61 11.84 -6.49
N THR A 282 18.39 11.64 -5.96
CA THR A 282 17.81 12.48 -4.89
C THR A 282 18.40 12.19 -3.52
N GLY A 283 19.05 11.04 -3.33
CA GLY A 283 19.53 10.56 -2.03
C GLY A 283 18.52 9.69 -1.24
N ILE A 284 17.35 9.34 -1.82
CA ILE A 284 16.30 8.58 -1.10
C ILE A 284 16.78 7.22 -0.55
N PHE A 285 17.68 6.53 -1.26
CA PHE A 285 18.26 5.26 -0.76
C PHE A 285 19.24 5.47 0.39
N ASP A 286 19.85 6.64 0.51
CA ASP A 286 20.77 6.97 1.60
C ASP A 286 19.97 7.44 2.83
N PHE A 287 18.87 8.16 2.63
CA PHE A 287 17.84 8.41 3.64
C PHE A 287 17.27 7.09 4.20
N LEU A 288 16.83 6.16 3.35
CA LEU A 288 16.34 4.84 3.79
C LEU A 288 17.37 4.06 4.59
N ARG A 289 18.65 4.11 4.21
CA ARG A 289 19.72 3.37 4.89
C ARG A 289 20.04 3.92 6.28
N GLU A 290 19.94 5.23 6.46
CA GLU A 290 20.26 5.90 7.72
C GLU A 290 19.03 6.06 8.64
N LEU A 291 17.80 6.01 8.11
CA LEU A 291 16.56 6.18 8.89
C LEU A 291 16.44 5.18 10.07
N PRO A 292 16.63 3.85 9.91
CA PRO A 292 16.63 2.94 11.06
C PRO A 292 17.72 3.28 12.08
N ASN A 293 18.91 3.67 11.60
CA ASN A 293 20.02 4.05 12.46
C ASN A 293 19.68 5.27 13.35
N ARG A 294 19.01 6.28 12.78
CA ARG A 294 18.52 7.46 13.53
C ARG A 294 17.38 7.12 14.48
N VAL A 295 16.42 6.31 14.05
CA VAL A 295 15.30 5.86 14.90
C VAL A 295 15.84 5.17 16.18
N PHE A 296 16.79 4.24 16.05
CA PHE A 296 17.30 3.48 17.20
C PHE A 296 18.24 4.24 18.14
N ASN A 297 18.92 5.30 17.68
CA ASN A 297 19.89 6.04 18.50
C ASN A 297 19.34 7.36 19.03
N ASP A 298 18.51 8.05 18.24
CA ASP A 298 18.11 9.44 18.47
C ASP A 298 16.62 9.58 18.83
N SER A 299 15.90 8.48 19.07
CA SER A 299 14.48 8.48 19.47
C SER A 299 14.11 7.33 20.41
N ASN A 300 12.89 7.34 20.94
CA ASN A 300 12.31 6.21 21.68
C ASN A 300 11.46 5.27 20.80
N TYR A 301 11.41 5.49 19.48
CA TYR A 301 10.63 4.67 18.56
C TYR A 301 11.31 3.33 18.26
N ARG A 302 10.49 2.34 17.92
CA ARG A 302 10.89 1.04 17.37
C ARG A 302 10.11 0.78 16.10
N PHE A 303 10.64 -0.04 15.20
CA PHE A 303 9.84 -0.61 14.12
C PHE A 303 8.99 -1.75 14.68
N ALA A 304 7.76 -1.86 14.20
CA ALA A 304 6.80 -2.90 14.53
C ALA A 304 5.94 -3.14 13.28
N THR A 305 5.53 -4.39 13.03
CA THR A 305 4.55 -4.65 11.96
C THR A 305 3.15 -4.21 12.41
N PRO A 306 2.19 -3.95 11.49
CA PRO A 306 0.83 -3.56 11.87
C PRO A 306 0.16 -4.52 12.87
N SER A 307 0.34 -5.84 12.73
CA SER A 307 -0.13 -6.80 13.75
C SER A 307 0.57 -6.61 15.10
N GLU A 308 1.89 -6.40 15.15
CA GLU A 308 2.63 -6.15 16.40
C GLU A 308 2.20 -4.83 17.09
N VAL A 309 1.81 -3.81 16.31
CA VAL A 309 1.23 -2.56 16.84
C VAL A 309 -0.17 -2.79 17.40
N ALA A 310 -1.03 -3.51 16.66
CA ALA A 310 -2.40 -3.78 17.08
C ALA A 310 -2.50 -4.72 18.29
N ASP A 311 -1.63 -5.73 18.40
CA ASP A 311 -1.54 -6.60 19.58
C ASP A 311 -0.90 -5.87 20.78
N GLY A 312 -0.03 -4.89 20.53
CA GLY A 312 0.70 -4.15 21.57
C GLY A 312 0.00 -2.92 22.15
N LEU A 313 -1.16 -2.51 21.62
CA LEU A 313 -1.87 -1.29 22.02
C LEU A 313 -3.35 -1.52 22.38
N GLU A 314 -3.82 -0.75 23.36
CA GLU A 314 -5.24 -0.50 23.62
C GLU A 314 -5.79 0.49 22.59
N SER A 315 -7.06 0.34 22.21
CA SER A 315 -7.72 1.25 21.25
C SER A 315 -8.36 2.42 21.98
N VAL A 316 -8.05 3.66 21.58
CA VAL A 316 -8.43 4.85 22.35
C VAL A 316 -9.88 5.30 22.15
N ASP A 317 -10.45 5.02 20.97
CA ASP A 317 -11.86 5.31 20.64
C ASP A 317 -12.29 4.48 19.41
N ALA A 318 -13.55 4.60 19.00
CA ALA A 318 -14.00 4.27 17.66
C ALA A 318 -13.81 5.45 16.69
N ILE A 319 -13.85 5.18 15.39
CA ILE A 319 -13.98 6.21 14.35
C ILE A 319 -15.16 5.87 13.44
N ASP A 320 -16.14 6.77 13.43
CA ASP A 320 -17.35 6.65 12.61
C ASP A 320 -17.10 7.19 11.20
N VAL A 321 -17.09 6.29 10.21
CA VAL A 321 -16.87 6.59 8.79
C VAL A 321 -18.09 6.12 7.99
N PRO A 322 -19.19 6.91 7.96
CA PRO A 322 -20.45 6.51 7.34
C PRO A 322 -20.43 6.52 5.81
N TYR A 323 -19.48 7.23 5.20
CA TYR A 323 -19.27 7.31 3.75
C TYR A 323 -17.82 6.94 3.42
N PRO A 324 -17.54 6.29 2.27
CA PRO A 324 -16.17 5.94 1.89
C PRO A 324 -15.24 7.15 1.85
N ILE A 325 -14.09 7.03 2.50
CA ILE A 325 -12.94 7.93 2.35
C ILE A 325 -11.84 7.26 1.52
N SER A 326 -10.99 8.05 0.88
CA SER A 326 -9.77 7.61 0.19
C SER A 326 -8.58 8.50 0.57
N TRP A 327 -7.36 7.97 0.44
CA TRP A 327 -6.13 8.76 0.52
C TRP A 327 -5.95 9.78 -0.63
N ALA A 328 -6.77 9.67 -1.67
CA ALA A 328 -6.70 10.49 -2.87
C ALA A 328 -7.52 11.79 -2.75
N ASP A 329 -8.42 11.84 -1.76
CA ASP A 329 -9.35 12.95 -1.50
C ASP A 329 -8.80 13.98 -0.51
N GLU A 330 -7.69 13.70 0.20
CA GLU A 330 -6.98 14.74 0.96
C GLU A 330 -6.48 15.81 -0.01
N GLU A 331 -6.83 17.07 0.26
CA GLU A 331 -6.43 18.21 -0.57
C GLU A 331 -4.90 18.26 -0.68
N ARG A 332 -4.37 17.91 -1.86
CA ARG A 332 -2.94 17.97 -2.18
C ARG A 332 -2.50 19.42 -2.28
N ASP A 333 -2.35 20.07 -1.12
CA ASP A 333 -1.79 21.41 -0.97
C ASP A 333 -0.30 21.37 -1.37
N LEU A 334 -0.10 21.76 -2.63
CA LEU A 334 1.18 21.85 -3.35
C LEU A 334 1.60 23.33 -3.53
N THR A 335 1.08 24.22 -2.68
CA THR A 335 1.37 25.66 -2.63
C THR A 335 2.67 25.97 -1.88
#